data_AF-A0A3A6QAW7-F1
#
_entry.id   AF-A0A3A6QAW7-F1
#
_cell.length_a   1.000
_cell.length_b   1.000
_cell.length_c   1.000
_cell.angle_alpha   90.00
_cell.angle_beta   90.00
_cell.angle_gamma   90.00
#
_symmetry.space_group_name_H-M   'P 1'
#
loop_
_entity.id
_entity.type
_entity.pdbx_description
1 polymer ?
#
loop_
_entity_poly.entity_id
_entity_poly.type
_entity_poly.pdbx_seq_one_letter_code
_entity_poly.pdbx_strand_id
1 'polypeptide(L)'
;MSLELTSQVGNIVLTSGNAGAAAEAAASAAAEAASSTGALSPSAAAALGVGLAAFGAGYAERGIGAAAVGAMAENEDLFVRGLILTVLPETLVILALVAIFLV
;
A
#
# COMPACT_ATOMS: atom_id res chain seq x y z
N MET A 1 -14.12 33.33 -15.52
CA MET A 1 -12.96 32.45 -15.76
C MET A 1 -12.29 31.98 -14.46
N SER A 2 -12.43 32.70 -13.33
CA SER A 2 -11.73 32.36 -12.08
C SER A 2 -12.37 31.28 -11.19
N LEU A 3 -13.61 30.84 -11.50
CA LEU A 3 -14.37 29.90 -10.66
C LEU A 3 -14.18 28.41 -11.03
N GLU A 4 -13.79 28.09 -12.28
CA GLU A 4 -13.50 26.70 -12.67
C GLU A 4 -12.16 26.20 -12.12
N LEU A 5 -11.17 27.08 -11.99
CA LEU A 5 -9.84 26.74 -11.45
C LEU A 5 -9.90 26.36 -9.96
N THR A 6 -10.75 27.01 -9.17
CA THR A 6 -10.95 26.66 -7.74
C THR A 6 -11.60 25.28 -7.59
N SER A 7 -12.59 24.95 -8.42
CA SER A 7 -13.24 23.63 -8.41
C SER A 7 -12.28 22.51 -8.85
N GLN A 8 -11.43 22.78 -9.86
CA GLN A 8 -10.45 21.81 -10.35
C GLN A 8 -9.36 21.52 -9.32
N VAL A 9 -8.88 22.53 -8.57
CA VAL A 9 -7.93 22.33 -7.46
C VAL A 9 -8.59 21.58 -6.30
N GLY A 10 -9.85 21.88 -5.98
CA GLY A 10 -10.62 21.14 -4.96
C GLY A 10 -10.78 19.65 -5.30
N ASN A 11 -11.09 19.33 -6.57
CA ASN A 11 -11.22 17.96 -7.03
C ASN A 11 -9.85 17.22 -7.07
N ILE A 12 -8.76 17.91 -7.40
CA ILE A 12 -7.39 17.36 -7.36
C ILE A 12 -6.97 17.04 -5.93
N VAL A 13 -7.27 17.90 -4.95
CA VAL A 13 -6.97 17.66 -3.54
C VAL A 13 -7.76 16.45 -3.02
N LEU A 14 -9.07 16.39 -3.31
CA LEU A 14 -9.92 15.26 -2.91
C LEU A 14 -9.52 13.93 -3.57
N THR A 15 -9.05 13.94 -4.82
CA THR A 15 -8.55 12.73 -5.50
C THR A 15 -7.16 12.31 -4.99
N SER A 16 -6.28 13.26 -4.63
CA SER A 16 -4.93 12.98 -4.13
C SER A 16 -4.90 12.43 -2.71
N GLY A 17 -5.93 12.72 -1.90
CA GLY A 17 -6.08 12.19 -0.54
C GLY A 17 -6.50 10.71 -0.48
N ASN A 18 -7.03 10.13 -1.57
CA ASN A 18 -7.58 8.77 -1.58
C ASN A 18 -6.51 7.66 -1.76
N ALA A 19 -5.27 8.01 -2.11
CA ALA A 19 -4.19 7.02 -2.23
C ALA A 19 -3.82 6.38 -0.87
N GLY A 20 -3.98 7.12 0.23
CA GLY A 20 -3.84 6.60 1.60
C GLY A 20 -5.11 5.93 2.16
N ALA A 21 -6.29 6.27 1.61
CA ALA A 21 -7.56 5.78 2.12
C ALA A 21 -7.76 4.28 1.93
N ALA A 22 -7.16 3.67 0.91
CA ALA A 22 -7.18 2.22 0.73
C ALA A 22 -6.44 1.47 1.85
N ALA A 23 -5.34 2.05 2.37
CA ALA A 23 -4.62 1.50 3.51
C ALA A 23 -5.39 1.74 4.82
N GLU A 24 -6.02 2.91 4.97
CA GLU A 24 -6.79 3.28 6.17
C GLU A 24 -8.10 2.47 6.30
N ALA A 25 -8.77 2.19 5.17
CA ALA A 25 -9.97 1.36 5.11
C ALA A 25 -9.68 -0.13 5.39
N ALA A 26 -8.51 -0.63 4.98
CA ALA A 26 -8.07 -1.98 5.35
C ALA A 26 -7.74 -2.08 6.85
N ALA A 27 -7.18 -1.01 7.45
CA ALA A 27 -6.90 -0.95 8.88
C ALA A 27 -8.19 -0.93 9.73
N SER A 28 -9.24 -0.20 9.31
CA SER A 28 -10.52 -0.19 10.03
C SER A 28 -11.26 -1.52 9.97
N ALA A 29 -11.16 -2.26 8.85
CA ALA A 29 -11.76 -3.59 8.71
C ALA A 29 -11.08 -4.65 9.60
N ALA A 30 -9.77 -4.53 9.83
CA ALA A 30 -9.03 -5.43 10.72
C ALA A 30 -9.38 -5.22 12.21
N ALA A 31 -9.67 -3.99 12.62
CA ALA A 31 -10.07 -3.68 14.00
C ALA A 31 -11.44 -4.29 14.37
N GLU A 32 -12.38 -4.33 13.42
CA GLU A 32 -13.73 -4.86 13.64
C GLU A 32 -13.73 -6.37 13.91
N ALA A 33 -12.86 -7.13 13.24
CA ALA A 33 -12.76 -8.59 13.35
C ALA A 33 -12.27 -9.08 14.73
N ALA A 34 -11.51 -8.25 15.46
CA ALA A 34 -10.99 -8.57 16.79
C ALA A 34 -12.08 -8.63 17.89
N SER A 35 -13.28 -8.10 17.61
CA SER A 35 -14.35 -7.94 18.60
C SER A 35 -15.32 -9.14 18.72
N SER A 36 -15.13 -10.21 17.92
CA SER A 36 -16.05 -11.35 17.92
C SER A 36 -15.62 -12.47 18.88
N THR A 37 -16.54 -12.92 19.74
CA THR A 37 -16.39 -13.91 20.83
C THR A 37 -15.98 -15.35 20.40
N GLY A 38 -15.52 -15.52 19.17
CA GLY A 38 -14.89 -16.75 18.64
C GLY A 38 -13.50 -16.50 18.04
N ALA A 39 -12.86 -15.40 18.45
CA ALA A 39 -11.66 -14.82 17.84
C ALA A 39 -10.54 -15.85 17.63
N LEU A 40 -9.96 -15.79 16.43
CA LEU A 40 -8.68 -16.41 16.13
C LEU A 40 -7.68 -16.01 17.21
N SER A 41 -6.80 -16.93 17.64
CA SER A 41 -5.67 -16.60 18.50
C SER A 41 -5.00 -15.32 18.00
N PRO A 42 -4.59 -14.37 18.87
CA PRO A 42 -3.91 -13.15 18.44
C PRO A 42 -2.77 -13.41 17.44
N SER A 43 -2.03 -14.51 17.64
CA SER A 43 -0.98 -14.97 16.73
C SER A 43 -1.51 -15.46 15.37
N ALA A 44 -2.66 -16.12 15.33
CA ALA A 44 -3.29 -16.60 14.10
C ALA A 44 -3.91 -15.43 13.31
N ALA A 45 -4.51 -14.45 13.99
CA ALA A 45 -4.99 -13.22 13.38
C ALA A 45 -3.82 -12.40 12.79
N ALA A 46 -2.72 -12.27 13.52
CA ALA A 46 -1.51 -11.59 13.04
C ALA A 46 -0.89 -12.32 11.84
N ALA A 47 -0.78 -13.66 11.87
CA ALA A 47 -0.25 -14.44 10.75
C ALA A 47 -1.07 -14.26 9.46
N LEU A 48 -2.40 -14.23 9.56
CA LEU A 48 -3.27 -13.95 8.41
C LEU A 48 -3.12 -12.51 7.91
N GLY A 49 -3.05 -11.53 8.82
CA GLY A 49 -2.83 -10.13 8.46
C GLY A 49 -1.52 -9.92 7.70
N VAL A 50 -0.42 -10.50 8.20
CA VAL A 50 0.89 -10.43 7.52
C VAL A 50 0.89 -11.19 6.20
N GLY A 51 0.26 -12.36 6.13
CA GLY A 51 0.13 -13.11 4.88
C GLY A 51 -0.59 -12.31 3.79
N LEU A 52 -1.68 -11.62 4.14
CA LEU A 52 -2.42 -10.76 3.21
C LEU A 52 -1.63 -9.51 2.81
N ALA A 53 -0.94 -8.88 3.76
CA ALA A 53 -0.06 -7.75 3.49
C ALA A 53 1.08 -8.11 2.53
N ALA A 54 1.74 -9.25 2.77
CA ALA A 54 2.81 -9.76 1.91
C ALA A 54 2.31 -10.12 0.50
N PHE A 55 1.11 -10.71 0.41
CA PHE A 55 0.49 -11.01 -0.88
C PHE A 55 0.17 -9.73 -1.68
N GLY A 56 -0.40 -8.72 -1.03
CA GLY A 56 -0.69 -7.43 -1.65
C GLY A 56 0.57 -6.70 -2.13
N ALA A 57 1.64 -6.72 -1.33
CA ALA A 57 2.93 -6.13 -1.70
C ALA A 57 3.56 -6.83 -2.91
N GLY A 58 3.58 -8.16 -2.94
CA GLY A 58 4.09 -8.92 -4.10
C GLY A 58 3.27 -8.69 -5.36
N TYR A 59 1.95 -8.49 -5.23
CA TYR A 59 1.09 -8.14 -6.36
C TYR A 59 1.42 -6.76 -6.94
N ALA A 60 1.64 -5.76 -6.07
CA ALA A 60 2.06 -4.42 -6.49
C ALA A 60 3.44 -4.44 -7.15
N GLU A 61 4.40 -5.17 -6.57
CA GLU A 61 5.77 -5.25 -7.06
C GLU A 61 5.87 -5.86 -8.47
N ARG A 62 5.04 -6.86 -8.79
CA ARG A 62 4.98 -7.43 -10.15
C ARG A 62 4.71 -6.35 -11.20
N GLY A 63 3.80 -5.42 -10.93
CA GLY A 63 3.46 -4.33 -11.83
C GLY A 63 4.56 -3.28 -11.91
N ILE A 64 5.11 -2.90 -10.75
CA ILE A 64 6.18 -1.89 -10.65
C ILE A 64 7.45 -2.38 -11.34
N GLY A 65 7.86 -3.64 -11.14
CA GLY A 65 9.05 -4.23 -11.76
C GLY A 65 8.95 -4.30 -13.28
N ALA A 66 7.79 -4.70 -13.81
CA ALA A 66 7.57 -4.74 -15.26
C ALA A 66 7.60 -3.33 -15.89
N ALA A 67 6.99 -2.33 -15.23
CA ALA A 67 7.02 -0.95 -15.68
C ALA A 67 8.43 -0.33 -15.57
N ALA A 68 9.15 -0.62 -14.49
CA ALA A 68 10.50 -0.14 -14.27
C ALA A 68 11.45 -0.64 -15.36
N VAL A 69 11.48 -1.95 -15.63
CA VAL A 69 12.33 -2.51 -16.70
C VAL A 69 11.93 -1.99 -18.08
N GLY A 70 10.62 -1.79 -18.33
CA GLY A 70 10.15 -1.14 -19.57
C GLY A 70 10.65 0.29 -19.74
N ALA A 71 10.62 1.10 -18.68
CA ALA A 71 11.14 2.47 -18.70
C ALA A 71 12.67 2.53 -18.85
N MET A 72 13.38 1.55 -18.28
CA MET A 72 14.85 1.44 -18.41
C MET A 72 15.28 1.12 -19.82
N ALA A 73 14.45 0.37 -20.56
CA ALA A 73 14.69 0.10 -21.97
C ALA A 73 14.66 1.37 -22.83
N GLU A 74 14.00 2.44 -22.36
CA GLU A 74 13.94 3.73 -23.04
C GLU A 74 14.99 4.71 -22.52
N ASN A 75 15.24 4.76 -21.21
CA ASN A 75 16.26 5.61 -20.60
C ASN A 75 16.93 4.92 -19.41
N GLU A 76 18.23 4.64 -19.51
CA GLU A 76 19.01 3.95 -18.48
C GLU A 76 19.15 4.75 -17.16
N ASP A 77 19.09 6.09 -17.24
CA ASP A 77 19.08 6.98 -16.07
C ASP A 77 17.87 6.74 -15.14
N LEU A 78 16.83 6.05 -15.62
CA LEU A 78 15.65 5.70 -14.83
C LEU A 78 15.86 4.50 -13.92
N PHE A 79 16.92 3.70 -14.12
CA PHE A 79 17.83 3.28 -13.05
C PHE A 79 17.27 3.25 -11.61
N VAL A 80 17.75 4.26 -10.92
CA VAL A 80 17.53 4.50 -9.49
C VAL A 80 16.06 4.81 -9.20
N ARG A 81 15.33 5.45 -10.11
CA ARG A 81 13.91 5.76 -9.90
C ARG A 81 13.06 4.49 -9.91
N GLY A 82 13.31 3.58 -10.84
CA GLY A 82 12.64 2.27 -10.85
C GLY A 82 12.89 1.50 -9.55
N LEU A 83 14.13 1.52 -9.07
CA LEU A 83 14.53 0.85 -7.84
C LEU A 83 13.90 1.47 -6.58
N ILE A 84 13.73 2.79 -6.53
CA ILE A 84 13.03 3.46 -5.43
C ILE A 84 11.54 3.08 -5.39
N LEU A 85 10.90 2.92 -6.54
CA LEU A 85 9.48 2.57 -6.59
C LEU A 85 9.20 1.13 -6.15
N THR A 86 10.12 0.19 -6.37
CA THR A 86 9.97 -1.20 -5.86
C THR A 86 10.16 -1.29 -4.35
N VAL A 87 10.89 -0.36 -3.74
CA VAL A 87 11.05 -0.33 -2.27
C VAL A 87 9.75 0.08 -1.56
N LEU A 88 8.85 0.85 -2.21
CA LEU A 88 7.58 1.23 -1.61
C LEU A 88 6.74 0.04 -1.11
N PRO A 89 6.40 -0.97 -1.94
CA PRO A 89 5.69 -2.16 -1.47
C PRO A 89 6.50 -2.97 -0.43
N GLU A 90 7.83 -2.96 -0.49
CA GLU A 90 8.66 -3.68 0.48
C GLU A 90 8.56 -3.08 1.90
N THR A 91 8.47 -1.75 2.02
CA THR A 91 8.28 -1.11 3.33
C THR A 91 7.00 -1.55 4.04
N LEU A 92 5.92 -1.80 3.28
CA LEU A 92 4.66 -2.33 3.84
C LEU A 92 4.89 -3.69 4.49
N VAL A 93 5.59 -4.59 3.79
CA VAL A 93 5.89 -5.95 4.30
C VAL A 93 6.71 -5.87 5.57
N ILE A 94 7.69 -4.99 5.64
CA ILE A 94 8.49 -4.79 6.86
C ILE A 94 7.61 -4.33 8.01
N LEU A 95 6.71 -3.36 7.82
CA LEU A 95 5.79 -2.92 8.87
C LEU A 95 4.84 -4.03 9.33
N ALA A 96 4.36 -4.86 8.40
CA ALA A 96 3.52 -6.01 8.73
C ALA A 96 4.30 -7.05 9.56
N LEU A 97 5.55 -7.34 9.19
CA LEU A 97 6.42 -8.24 9.96
C LEU A 97 6.70 -7.71 11.37
N VAL A 98 6.90 -6.40 11.54
CA VAL A 98 7.05 -5.78 12.86
C VAL A 98 5.82 -6.01 13.74
N ALA A 99 4.62 -6.00 13.17
CA ALA A 99 3.38 -6.26 13.92
C ALA A 99 3.32 -7.67 14.54
N ILE A 100 3.95 -8.69 13.93
CA ILE A 100 4.04 -10.04 14.52
C ILE A 100 4.87 -10.05 15.81
N PHE A 101 5.89 -9.20 15.92
CA PHE A 101 6.73 -9.14 17.12
C PHE A 101 6.09 -8.33 18.27
N LEU A 102 5.02 -7.59 17.99
CA LEU A 102 4.31 -6.77 18.98
C LEU A 102 3.14 -7.50 19.65
N VAL A 103 2.68 -8.64 19.11
CA VAL A 103 1.55 -9.44 19.63
C VAL A 103 2.03 -10.67 20.40
#